data_AF-A0A257TIF8-F1
#
_entry.id   AF-A0A257TIF8-F1
#
_cell.length_a   1.000
_cell.length_b   1.000
_cell.length_c   1.000
_cell.angle_alpha   90.00
_cell.angle_beta   90.00
_cell.angle_gamma   90.00
#
_symmetry.space_group_name_H-M   'P 1'
#
loop_
_entity.id
_entity.type
_entity.pdbx_description
1 polymer ?
#
loop_
_entity_poly.entity_id
_entity_poly.type
_entity_poly.pdbx_seq_one_letter_code
_entity_poly.pdbx_strand_id
1 'polypeptide(L)' 'GVHIEVHNCPEEALSDGPQALLPEQYAAVAVQIRSLAALLGKQISTVEKEAARPARDRIEVTYRA' A
#
# COMPACT_ATOMS: atom_id res chain seq x y z
N GLY A 1 -0.70 -5.22 14.28
CA GLY A 1 -0.57 -4.91 12.85
C GLY A 1 0.75 -4.22 12.62
N VAL A 2 1.17 -4.05 11.37
CA VAL A 2 2.35 -3.26 11.00
C VAL A 2 1.92 -2.10 10.10
N HIS A 3 2.56 -0.95 10.24
CA HIS A 3 2.39 0.17 9.33
C HIS A 3 3.69 0.32 8.55
N ILE A 4 3.60 0.43 7.23
CA ILE A 4 4.76 0.51 6.34
C ILE A 4 4.47 1.59 5.31
N GLU A 5 5.40 2.54 5.19
CA GLU A 5 5.36 3.57 4.16
C GLU A 5 6.22 3.15 2.98
N VAL A 6 5.73 3.42 1.77
CA VAL A 6 6.36 3.00 0.52
C VAL A 6 6.42 4.20 -0.41
N HIS A 7 7.62 4.51 -0.91
CA HIS A 7 7.85 5.61 -1.83
C HIS A 7 8.79 5.16 -2.96
N ASN A 8 8.55 5.62 -4.18
CA ASN A 8 9.38 5.28 -5.34
C ASN A 8 10.70 6.05 -5.39
N CYS A 9 10.74 7.23 -4.79
CA CYS A 9 11.89 8.13 -4.69
C CYS A 9 12.04 8.63 -3.24
N PRO A 10 12.45 7.78 -2.29
CA PRO A 10 12.43 8.12 -0.86
C PRO A 10 13.17 9.41 -0.51
N GLU A 11 14.19 9.79 -1.28
CA GLU A 11 14.95 11.03 -1.11
C GLU A 11 14.13 12.32 -1.33
N GLU A 12 13.05 12.26 -2.11
CA GLU A 12 12.16 13.39 -2.39
C GLU A 12 10.90 13.37 -1.50
N ALA A 13 10.76 12.37 -0.63
CA ALA A 13 9.57 12.23 0.18
C ALA A 13 9.45 13.39 1.19
N LEU A 14 8.29 14.05 1.18
CA LEU A 14 7.97 15.15 2.09
C LEU A 14 7.80 14.71 3.55
N SER A 15 7.60 13.40 3.77
CA SER A 15 7.54 12.75 5.07
C SER A 15 8.26 11.42 4.97
N ASP A 16 9.02 11.09 6.01
CA ASP A 16 9.51 9.72 6.28
C ASP A 16 10.31 9.04 5.16
N GLY A 17 10.92 9.82 4.27
CA GLY A 17 11.77 9.34 3.18
C GLY A 17 12.82 8.31 3.58
N PRO A 18 13.68 8.58 4.57
CA PRO A 18 14.73 7.63 4.96
C PRO A 18 14.22 6.26 5.46
N GLN A 19 12.97 6.18 5.93
CA GLN A 19 12.36 4.95 6.43
C GLN A 19 11.33 4.35 5.47
N ALA A 20 10.99 5.05 4.39
CA ALA A 20 10.12 4.55 3.35
C ALA A 20 10.83 3.43 2.57
N LEU A 21 10.11 2.34 2.34
CA LEU A 21 10.60 1.25 1.49
C LEU A 21 10.37 1.60 0.02
N LEU A 22 11.25 1.09 -0.84
CA LEU A 22 10.96 0.96 -2.25
C LEU A 22 9.83 -0.07 -2.48
N PRO A 23 9.06 0.02 -3.58
CA PRO A 23 8.00 -0.94 -3.89
C PRO A 23 8.46 -2.41 -3.87
N GLU A 24 9.66 -2.69 -4.37
CA GLU A 24 10.23 -4.04 -4.45
C GLU A 24 10.61 -4.57 -3.06
N GLN A 25 11.09 -3.68 -2.18
CA GLN A 25 11.41 -4.02 -0.79
C GLN A 25 10.14 -4.32 -0.01
N TYR A 26 9.08 -3.53 -0.20
CA TYR A 26 7.77 -3.83 0.37
C TYR A 26 7.25 -5.20 -0.08
N ALA A 27 7.36 -5.52 -1.37
CA ALA A 27 6.95 -6.83 -1.90
C ALA A 27 7.69 -7.98 -1.20
N ALA A 28 9.00 -7.83 -0.97
CA ALA A 28 9.80 -8.80 -0.22
C ALA A 28 9.34 -8.93 1.24
N VAL A 29 9.09 -7.83 1.93
CA VAL A 29 8.56 -7.83 3.31
C VAL A 29 7.19 -8.52 3.37
N ALA A 30 6.30 -8.26 2.41
CA ALA A 30 4.99 -8.90 2.36
C ALA A 30 5.08 -10.44 2.21
N VAL A 31 6.07 -10.94 1.46
CA VAL A 31 6.36 -12.39 1.39
C VAL A 31 6.79 -12.92 2.75
N GLN A 32 7.72 -12.24 3.43
CA GLN A 32 8.20 -12.64 4.75
C GLN A 32 7.08 -12.64 5.80
N ILE A 33 6.21 -11.63 5.80
CA ILE A 33 5.06 -11.55 6.70
C ILE A 33 4.10 -12.72 6.45
N ARG A 34 3.86 -13.11 5.18
CA ARG A 34 3.03 -14.30 4.86
C ARG A 34 3.66 -15.58 5.41
N SER A 35 4.96 -15.76 5.24
CA SER A 35 5.69 -16.91 5.80
C SER A 35 5.61 -16.95 7.33
N LEU A 36 5.79 -15.80 7.99
CA LEU A 36 5.67 -15.68 9.44
C LEU A 36 4.25 -15.97 9.92
N ALA A 37 3.23 -15.46 9.21
CA ALA A 37 1.84 -15.74 9.53
C ALA A 37 1.57 -17.25 9.49
N ALA A 38 2.03 -17.94 8.44
CA ALA A 38 1.89 -19.39 8.32
C ALA A 38 2.57 -20.15 9.47
N LEU A 39 3.80 -19.76 9.84
CA LEU A 39 4.51 -20.34 11.00
C LEU A 39 3.75 -20.16 12.32
N LEU A 40 3.04 -19.05 12.48
CA LEU A 40 2.24 -18.73 13.66
C LEU A 40 0.82 -19.33 13.60
N GLY A 41 0.51 -20.17 12.61
CA GLY A 41 -0.83 -20.73 12.42
C GLY A 41 -1.88 -19.70 12.02
N LYS A 42 -1.46 -18.57 11.44
CA LYS A 42 -2.32 -17.47 10.97
C LYS A 42 -2.39 -17.48 9.45
N GLN A 43 -3.43 -16.87 8.90
CA GLN A 43 -3.62 -16.68 7.47
C GLN A 43 -3.89 -15.20 7.17
N ILE A 44 -3.34 -14.72 6.05
CA ILE A 44 -3.66 -13.41 5.50
C ILE A 44 -4.68 -13.64 4.40
N SER A 45 -5.87 -13.06 4.53
CA SER A 45 -6.92 -13.20 3.54
C SER A 45 -6.52 -12.56 2.21
N THR A 46 -6.76 -13.27 1.11
CA THR A 46 -6.74 -12.69 -0.22
C THR A 46 -8.13 -12.12 -0.49
N VAL A 47 -8.20 -10.83 -0.82
CA VAL A 47 -9.44 -10.26 -1.35
C VAL A 47 -9.47 -10.59 -2.83
N GLU A 48 -10.43 -11.42 -3.25
CA GLU A 48 -10.74 -11.62 -4.67
C GLU A 48 -10.94 -10.24 -5.31
N LYS A 49 -10.29 -9.99 -6.45
CA LYS A 49 -10.34 -8.70 -7.13
C LYS A 49 -11.79 -8.46 -7.56
N GLU A 50 -12.53 -7.62 -6.83
CA GLU A 50 -13.86 -7.19 -7.22
C GLU A 50 -13.74 -6.60 -8.63
N ALA A 51 -14.35 -7.28 -9.62
CA ALA A 51 -14.20 -6.97 -11.03
C ALA A 51 -14.44 -5.47 -11.28
N ALA A 52 -13.40 -4.77 -11.75
CA ALA A 52 -13.43 -3.43 -12.33
C ALA A 52 -14.49 -2.48 -11.72
N ARG A 53 -14.24 -1.96 -10.53
CA ARG A 53 -15.00 -0.83 -9.99
C ARG A 53 -14.96 0.33 -11.01
N PRO A 54 -16.09 0.80 -11.54
CA PRO A 54 -16.10 1.86 -12.55
C PRO A 54 -15.48 3.16 -12.01
N ALA A 55 -14.85 3.92 -12.91
CA ALA A 55 -14.18 5.18 -12.61
C ALA A 55 -15.13 6.13 -11.87
N ARG A 56 -14.68 6.68 -10.74
CA ARG A 56 -15.46 7.63 -9.94
C ARG A 56 -15.69 8.89 -10.77
N ASP A 57 -16.96 9.26 -10.95
CA ASP A 57 -17.35 10.50 -11.64
C ASP A 57 -16.62 11.71 -11.06
N ARG A 58 -16.04 12.51 -11.95
CA ARG A 58 -15.31 13.74 -11.64
C ARG A 58 -16.27 14.73 -10.97
N ILE A 59 -16.08 15.02 -9.68
CA ILE A 59 -16.79 16.10 -9.00
C ILE A 59 -16.14 17.42 -9.44
N GLU A 60 -16.83 18.19 -10.27
CA GLU A 60 -16.47 19.58 -10.57
C GLU A 60 -16.90 20.48 -9.41
N VAL A 61 -15.93 21.08 -8.72
CA VAL A 61 -16.17 22.08 -7.68
C VAL A 61 -15.96 23.47 -8.29
N THR A 62 -17.05 24.15 -8.66
CA THR A 62 -16.99 25.55 -9.08
C THR A 62 -17.03 26.47 -7.87
N TYR A 63 -15.96 27.23 -7.64
CA TYR A 63 -15.98 28.36 -6.70
C TYR A 63 -16.68 29.55 -7.37
N ARG A 64 -17.66 30.16 -6.69
CA ARG A 64 -18.21 31.45 -7.08
C ARG A 64 -17.50 32.54 -6.27
N ALA A 65 -17.06 33.59 -6.98
CA ALA A 65 -16.53 34.83 -6.42
C ALA A 65 -17.64 35.70 -5.83
#